data_AF-A0A257W8W2-F1
#
_entry.id   AF-A0A257W8W2-F1
#
_cell.length_a   1.000
_cell.length_b   1.000
_cell.length_c   1.000
_cell.angle_alpha   90.00
_cell.angle_beta   90.00
_cell.angle_gamma   90.00
#
_symmetry.space_group_name_H-M   'P 1'
#
loop_
_entity.id
_entity.type
_entity.pdbx_description
1 polymer ?
#
loop_
_entity_poly.entity_id
_entity_poly.type
_entity_poly.pdbx_seq_one_letter_code
_entity_poly.pdbx_strand_id
1 'polypeptide(L)'
;MENPVSTPVLSDEKLSFDHFRTAVLNDFRLACIGRESSLLGRKEVLTGKAKFGIFGDGKEIPQVAMAKFFKPGDFRAGYYRDQTFAFAAGVATVQQFFAQLYADPDLAHDPFSAGRQMNSHFATPFVDESGNWVDLSQR
;
A
#
# COMPACT_ATOMS: atom_id res chain seq x y z
N MET A 1 20.96 -56.42 -1.62
CA MET A 1 21.39 -55.01 -1.75
C MET A 1 20.15 -54.23 -2.10
N GLU A 2 19.65 -53.45 -1.15
CA GLU A 2 18.41 -52.68 -1.30
C GLU A 2 18.67 -51.47 -2.20
N ASN A 3 17.77 -51.23 -3.16
CA ASN A 3 17.79 -50.05 -4.02
C ASN A 3 17.49 -48.80 -3.17
N PRO A 4 18.29 -47.72 -3.27
CA PRO A 4 17.93 -46.48 -2.61
C PRO A 4 16.73 -45.89 -3.34
N VAL A 5 15.59 -45.88 -2.66
CA VAL A 5 14.38 -45.17 -3.08
C VAL A 5 14.72 -43.68 -3.12
N SER A 6 14.84 -43.15 -4.34
CA SER A 6 14.93 -41.72 -4.59
C SER A 6 13.65 -41.05 -4.10
N THR A 7 13.71 -40.42 -2.93
CA THR A 7 12.61 -39.62 -2.35
C THR A 7 12.68 -38.21 -2.97
N PRO A 8 11.54 -37.54 -3.24
CA PRO A 8 11.42 -36.71 -4.43
C PRO A 8 11.86 -35.27 -4.19
N VAL A 9 12.84 -34.84 -4.99
CA VAL A 9 13.26 -33.44 -5.18
C VAL A 9 12.10 -32.55 -5.71
N LEU A 10 10.99 -33.17 -6.14
CA LEU A 10 9.78 -32.50 -6.65
C LEU A 10 8.96 -31.72 -5.61
N SER A 11 9.26 -31.83 -4.30
CA SER A 11 8.44 -31.22 -3.23
C SER A 11 8.88 -29.80 -2.86
N ASP A 12 10.17 -29.56 -2.66
CA ASP A 12 10.69 -28.23 -2.28
C ASP A 12 10.67 -27.23 -3.44
N GLU A 13 10.97 -27.68 -4.67
CA GLU A 13 10.90 -26.81 -5.86
C GLU A 13 9.47 -26.38 -6.18
N LYS A 14 8.49 -27.29 -6.06
CA LYS A 14 7.07 -26.95 -6.23
C LYS A 14 6.58 -26.00 -5.15
N LEU A 15 6.94 -26.24 -3.89
CA LEU A 15 6.58 -25.35 -2.78
C LEU A 15 7.19 -23.96 -2.98
N SER A 16 8.45 -23.88 -3.42
CA SER A 16 9.13 -22.63 -3.78
C SER A 16 8.44 -21.91 -4.95
N PHE A 17 8.09 -22.64 -6.01
CA PHE A 17 7.35 -22.10 -7.15
C PHE A 17 5.95 -21.60 -6.77
N ASP A 18 5.22 -22.34 -5.94
CA ASP A 18 3.88 -21.96 -5.49
C ASP A 18 3.91 -20.71 -4.62
N HIS A 19 4.90 -20.59 -3.73
CA HIS A 19 5.14 -19.36 -2.98
C HIS A 19 5.49 -18.18 -3.89
N PHE A 20 6.39 -18.39 -4.86
CA PHE A 20 6.76 -17.37 -5.84
C PHE A 20 5.55 -16.92 -6.66
N ARG A 21 4.77 -17.86 -7.20
CA ARG A 21 3.54 -17.59 -7.95
C ARG A 21 2.55 -16.80 -7.10
N THR A 22 2.38 -17.19 -5.83
CA THR A 22 1.49 -16.50 -4.90
C THR A 22 1.95 -15.06 -4.65
N ALA A 23 3.25 -14.84 -4.45
CA ALA A 23 3.83 -13.50 -4.31
C ALA A 23 3.60 -12.65 -5.57
N VAL A 24 3.83 -13.21 -6.77
CA VAL A 24 3.59 -12.50 -8.05
C VAL A 24 2.13 -12.14 -8.24
N LEU A 25 1.19 -13.05 -7.93
CA LEU A 25 -0.24 -12.78 -8.03
C LEU A 25 -0.69 -11.70 -7.05
N ASN A 26 -0.13 -11.69 -5.83
CA ASN A 26 -0.41 -10.66 -4.84
C ASN A 26 0.14 -9.29 -5.27
N ASP A 27 1.37 -9.24 -5.78
CA ASP A 27 1.99 -8.02 -6.32
C ASP A 27 1.16 -7.47 -7.50
N PHE A 28 0.72 -8.35 -8.41
CA PHE A 28 -0.14 -7.98 -9.53
C PHE A 28 -1.49 -7.44 -9.06
N ARG A 29 -2.11 -8.09 -8.08
CA ARG A 29 -3.36 -7.61 -7.46
C ARG A 29 -3.19 -6.21 -6.87
N LEU A 30 -2.10 -5.95 -6.13
CA LEU A 30 -1.80 -4.63 -5.57
C LEU A 30 -1.63 -3.57 -6.65
N ALA A 31 -0.93 -3.91 -7.74
CA ALA A 31 -0.78 -3.01 -8.88
C ALA A 31 -2.14 -2.69 -9.54
N CYS A 32 -3.00 -3.69 -9.72
CA CYS A 32 -4.37 -3.49 -10.21
C CYS A 32 -5.19 -2.60 -9.27
N ILE A 33 -5.11 -2.80 -7.95
CA ILE A 33 -5.80 -1.95 -6.98
C ILE A 33 -5.35 -0.49 -7.09
N GLY A 34 -4.03 -0.25 -7.20
CA GLY A 34 -3.48 1.10 -7.41
C GLY A 34 -3.99 1.76 -8.69
N ARG A 35 -4.03 1.00 -9.78
CA ARG A 35 -4.55 1.44 -11.08
C ARG A 35 -6.04 1.76 -11.05
N GLU A 36 -6.86 0.86 -10.52
CA GLU A 36 -8.32 1.04 -10.44
C GLU A 36 -8.68 2.19 -9.50
N SER A 37 -7.95 2.36 -8.39
CA SER A 37 -8.11 3.52 -7.51
C SER A 37 -7.84 4.84 -8.23
N SER A 38 -6.85 4.86 -9.13
CA SER A 38 -6.52 6.03 -9.94
C SER A 38 -7.61 6.36 -10.97
N LEU A 39 -8.14 5.34 -11.64
CA LEU A 39 -9.23 5.49 -12.61
C LEU A 39 -10.52 5.99 -11.94
N LEU A 40 -10.88 5.39 -10.80
CA LEU A 40 -12.06 5.78 -10.04
C LEU A 40 -11.91 7.20 -9.47
N GLY A 41 -10.78 7.52 -8.85
CA GLY A 41 -10.51 8.87 -8.33
C GLY A 41 -10.59 9.93 -9.42
N ARG A 42 -10.03 9.66 -10.61
CA ARG A 42 -10.15 10.57 -11.76
C ARG A 42 -11.60 10.81 -12.14
N LYS A 43 -12.43 9.76 -12.20
CA LYS A 43 -13.86 9.88 -12.50
C LYS A 43 -14.59 10.74 -11.47
N GLU A 44 -14.30 10.54 -10.18
CA GLU A 44 -14.94 11.29 -9.09
C GLU A 44 -14.58 12.78 -9.13
N VAL A 45 -13.33 13.14 -9.46
CA VAL A 45 -12.90 14.52 -9.65
C VAL A 45 -13.51 15.14 -10.91
N LEU A 46 -13.44 14.44 -12.05
CA LEU A 46 -13.97 14.95 -13.33
C LEU A 46 -15.49 15.15 -13.34
N THR A 47 -16.21 14.43 -12.48
CA THR A 47 -17.67 14.57 -12.32
C THR A 47 -18.05 15.56 -11.22
N GLY A 48 -17.09 16.25 -10.60
CA GLY A 48 -17.32 17.29 -9.60
C GLY A 48 -17.76 16.78 -8.22
N LYS A 49 -17.72 15.47 -7.99
CA LYS A 49 -18.06 14.87 -6.68
C LYS A 49 -16.94 15.03 -5.67
N ALA A 50 -15.70 15.07 -6.15
CA ALA A 50 -14.49 15.38 -5.38
C ALA A 50 -13.85 16.68 -5.87
N LYS A 51 -13.14 17.37 -4.98
CA LYS A 51 -12.62 18.73 -5.24
C LYS A 51 -11.41 18.74 -6.19
N PHE A 52 -10.37 17.97 -5.85
CA PHE A 52 -9.11 17.91 -6.57
C PHE A 52 -8.47 16.53 -6.33
N GLY A 53 -7.75 16.02 -7.33
CA GLY A 53 -7.03 14.76 -7.17
C GLY A 53 -5.90 14.56 -8.18
N ILE A 54 -4.72 14.20 -7.67
CA ILE A 54 -3.64 13.63 -8.48
C ILE A 54 -3.49 12.14 -8.13
N PHE A 55 -3.29 11.32 -9.16
CA PHE A 55 -3.28 9.87 -9.05
C PHE A 55 -2.00 9.22 -9.62
N GLY A 56 -1.77 7.97 -9.24
CA GLY A 56 -0.49 7.26 -9.35
C GLY A 56 -0.25 6.54 -10.68
N ASP A 57 -1.07 6.79 -11.71
CA ASP A 57 -1.09 6.01 -12.96
C ASP A 57 0.31 5.76 -13.57
N GLY A 58 0.66 4.49 -13.78
CA GLY A 58 1.94 4.10 -14.39
C GLY A 58 3.14 4.06 -13.44
N LYS A 59 2.91 4.19 -12.12
CA LYS A 59 3.95 4.04 -11.08
C LYS A 59 3.70 2.85 -10.14
N GLU A 60 2.74 2.00 -10.45
CA GLU A 60 2.27 0.94 -9.56
C GLU A 60 3.37 -0.09 -9.27
N ILE A 61 4.03 -0.60 -10.32
CA ILE A 61 5.06 -1.64 -10.21
C ILE A 61 6.27 -1.21 -9.35
N PRO A 62 6.94 -0.06 -9.58
CA PRO A 62 8.07 0.34 -8.72
C PRO A 62 7.65 0.58 -7.27
N GLN A 63 6.41 1.00 -7.02
CA GLN A 63 5.89 1.19 -5.66
C GLN A 63 5.61 -0.12 -4.94
N VAL A 64 5.05 -1.12 -5.64
CA VAL A 64 4.92 -2.49 -5.11
C VAL A 64 6.30 -3.06 -4.80
N ALA A 65 7.27 -2.91 -5.70
CA ALA A 65 8.64 -3.36 -5.47
C ALA A 65 9.28 -2.68 -4.24
N MET A 66 9.15 -1.36 -4.12
CA MET A 66 9.66 -0.61 -2.96
C MET A 66 9.06 -1.12 -1.64
N ALA A 67 7.74 -1.37 -1.60
CA ALA A 67 7.06 -1.82 -0.39
C ALA A 67 7.59 -3.16 0.15
N LYS A 68 8.12 -4.04 -0.72
CA LYS A 68 8.68 -5.35 -0.30
C LYS A 68 9.97 -5.22 0.51
N PHE A 69 10.68 -4.11 0.37
CA PHE A 69 11.95 -3.85 1.05
C PHE A 69 11.84 -2.78 2.13
N PHE A 70 10.69 -2.11 2.24
CA PHE A 70 10.44 -1.10 3.25
C PHE A 70 10.12 -1.77 4.59
N LYS A 71 10.81 -1.33 5.65
CA LYS A 71 10.76 -1.94 6.99
C LYS A 71 10.29 -0.92 8.04
N PRO A 72 9.81 -1.39 9.21
CA PRO A 72 9.67 -0.53 10.38
C PRO A 72 10.93 0.30 10.63
N GLY A 73 10.76 1.60 10.86
CA GLY A 73 11.85 2.56 11.02
C GLY A 73 12.37 3.21 9.73
N ASP A 74 12.04 2.67 8.55
CA ASP A 74 12.38 3.35 7.30
C ASP A 74 11.53 4.62 7.15
N PHE A 75 12.19 5.70 6.72
CA PHE A 75 11.53 6.97 6.43
C PHE A 75 11.36 7.14 4.93
N ARG A 76 10.17 7.59 4.52
CA ARG A 76 9.91 8.03 3.16
C ARG A 76 9.50 9.49 3.14
N ALA A 77 10.09 10.25 2.21
CA ALA A 77 9.55 11.54 1.80
C ALA A 77 8.74 11.33 0.53
N GLY A 78 7.44 11.07 0.72
CA GLY A 78 6.50 10.82 -0.35
C GLY A 78 6.17 12.03 -1.21
N TYR A 79 5.41 11.79 -2.27
CA TYR A 79 4.76 12.85 -3.05
C TYR A 79 3.41 12.37 -3.58
N TYR A 80 2.60 13.26 -4.16
CA TYR A 80 1.17 13.02 -4.43
C TYR A 80 0.78 11.86 -5.38
N ARG A 81 1.72 11.01 -5.84
CA ARG A 81 1.51 9.87 -6.76
C ARG A 81 1.88 8.51 -6.16
N ASP A 82 2.04 8.42 -4.85
CA ASP A 82 2.56 7.24 -4.15
C ASP A 82 1.50 6.36 -3.47
N GLN A 83 0.23 6.45 -3.90
CA GLN A 83 -0.85 5.69 -3.25
C GLN A 83 -0.66 4.17 -3.33
N THR A 84 -0.03 3.64 -4.39
CA THR A 84 0.16 2.17 -4.52
C THR A 84 1.15 1.70 -3.48
N PHE A 85 2.19 2.50 -3.20
CA PHE A 85 3.09 2.23 -2.09
C PHE A 85 2.33 2.30 -0.77
N ALA A 86 1.51 3.33 -0.55
CA ALA A 86 0.74 3.46 0.68
C ALA A 86 -0.16 2.23 0.93
N PHE A 87 -0.76 1.67 -0.13
CA PHE A 87 -1.55 0.43 -0.06
C PHE A 87 -0.68 -0.79 0.19
N ALA A 88 0.40 -0.96 -0.58
CA ALA A 88 1.28 -2.12 -0.52
C ALA A 88 2.06 -2.22 0.81
N ALA A 89 2.44 -1.09 1.39
CA ALA A 89 3.12 -1.00 2.68
C ALA A 89 2.15 -0.96 3.88
N GLY A 90 0.83 -1.00 3.64
CA GLY A 90 -0.18 -0.95 4.71
C GLY A 90 -0.31 0.40 5.42
N VAL A 91 0.27 1.47 4.87
CA VAL A 91 0.18 2.84 5.42
C VAL A 91 -1.23 3.40 5.28
N ALA A 92 -1.93 3.03 4.20
CA ALA A 92 -3.29 3.46 3.95
C ALA A 92 -4.10 2.33 3.30
N THR A 93 -5.40 2.33 3.55
CA THR A 93 -6.37 1.55 2.77
C THR A 93 -6.92 2.36 1.61
N VAL A 94 -7.54 1.68 0.64
CA VAL A 94 -8.26 2.35 -0.47
C VAL A 94 -9.37 3.25 0.08
N GLN A 95 -10.09 2.78 1.10
CA GLN A 95 -11.16 3.53 1.77
C GLN A 95 -10.62 4.82 2.38
N GLN A 96 -9.51 4.76 3.12
CA GLN A 96 -8.89 5.96 3.71
C GLN A 96 -8.36 6.92 2.63
N PHE A 97 -7.87 6.40 1.51
CA PHE A 97 -7.47 7.22 0.37
C PHE A 97 -8.66 7.99 -0.25
N PHE A 98 -9.82 7.35 -0.39
CA PHE A 98 -11.02 8.04 -0.85
C PHE A 98 -11.64 8.95 0.21
N ALA A 99 -11.53 8.64 1.51
CA ALA A 99 -11.93 9.53 2.60
C ALA A 99 -11.17 10.87 2.53
N GLN A 100 -9.84 10.83 2.30
CA GLN A 100 -9.07 12.04 2.02
C GLN A 100 -9.59 12.81 0.80
N LEU A 101 -9.95 12.10 -0.28
CA LEU A 101 -10.43 12.72 -1.53
C LEU A 101 -11.73 13.53 -1.32
N TYR A 102 -12.59 13.11 -0.39
CA TYR A 102 -13.82 13.81 -0.03
C TYR A 102 -13.68 14.75 1.18
N ALA A 103 -12.49 14.86 1.76
CA ALA A 103 -12.23 15.64 2.98
C ALA A 103 -13.12 15.19 4.16
N ASP A 104 -13.18 13.88 4.41
CA ASP A 104 -13.90 13.33 5.56
C ASP A 104 -13.27 13.83 6.89
N PRO A 105 -14.05 14.47 7.78
CA PRO A 105 -13.52 15.01 9.03
C PRO A 105 -13.34 13.96 10.14
N ASP A 106 -13.75 12.71 9.93
CA ASP A 106 -13.59 11.64 10.91
C ASP A 106 -12.17 11.04 10.85
N LEU A 107 -11.44 11.08 11.96
CA LEU A 107 -10.11 10.48 12.09
C LEU A 107 -10.10 8.96 11.88
N ALA A 108 -11.22 8.29 12.09
CA ALA A 108 -11.34 6.86 11.78
C ALA A 108 -11.30 6.60 10.27
N HIS A 109 -11.75 7.55 9.44
CA HIS A 109 -11.79 7.45 7.98
C HIS A 109 -10.59 8.13 7.31
N ASP A 110 -10.21 9.33 7.73
CA ASP A 110 -8.98 10.02 7.32
C ASP A 110 -8.03 10.20 8.53
N PRO A 111 -7.23 9.17 8.88
CA PRO A 111 -6.31 9.22 10.01
C PRO A 111 -5.12 10.16 9.77
N PHE A 112 -4.98 10.71 8.57
CA PHE A 112 -3.82 11.53 8.19
C PHE A 112 -4.06 13.01 8.48
N SER A 113 -5.28 13.49 8.23
CA SER A 113 -5.57 14.92 8.32
C SER A 113 -6.96 15.29 8.80
N ALA A 114 -7.89 14.33 8.93
CA ALA A 114 -9.31 14.62 9.17
C ALA A 114 -9.86 15.68 8.19
N GLY A 115 -9.60 15.50 6.90
CA GLY A 115 -10.09 16.36 5.82
C GLY A 115 -9.43 17.74 5.71
N ARG A 116 -8.34 17.98 6.46
CA ARG A 116 -7.62 19.26 6.45
C ARG A 116 -6.55 19.37 5.36
N GLN A 117 -6.18 18.23 4.75
CA GLN A 117 -5.22 18.17 3.65
C GLN A 117 -5.90 17.68 2.36
N MET A 118 -5.22 17.87 1.24
CA MET A 118 -5.66 17.26 -0.03
C MET A 118 -5.36 15.77 -0.05
N ASN A 119 -5.98 15.04 -0.98
CA ASN A 119 -5.71 13.62 -1.19
C ASN A 119 -4.21 13.35 -1.40
N SER A 120 -3.79 12.12 -1.09
CA SER A 120 -2.39 11.67 -1.19
C SER A 120 -1.41 12.37 -0.22
N HIS A 121 -1.91 13.07 0.81
CA HIS A 121 -1.09 13.62 1.90
C HIS A 121 -1.04 12.63 3.07
N PHE A 122 -0.35 11.51 2.85
CA PHE A 122 -0.20 10.48 3.86
C PHE A 122 0.78 10.93 4.96
N ALA A 123 0.47 10.55 6.20
CA ALA A 123 1.28 10.86 7.37
C ALA A 123 1.25 9.70 8.38
N THR A 124 2.29 9.57 9.18
CA THR A 124 2.33 8.64 10.32
C THR A 124 2.73 9.44 11.55
N PRO A 125 1.93 9.44 12.63
CA PRO A 125 2.25 10.22 13.83
C PRO A 125 3.51 9.66 14.51
N PHE A 126 4.42 10.51 14.99
CA PHE A 126 5.60 10.06 15.74
C PHE A 126 5.36 9.88 17.24
N VAL A 127 4.13 10.14 17.67
CA VAL A 127 3.70 10.03 19.06
C VAL A 127 2.48 9.11 19.16
N ASP A 128 2.30 8.53 20.33
CA ASP A 128 1.10 7.79 20.70
C ASP A 128 -0.07 8.74 21.03
N GLU A 129 -1.23 8.18 21.39
CA GLU A 129 -2.43 8.94 21.77
C GLU A 129 -2.22 9.81 23.04
N SER A 130 -1.24 9.47 23.88
CA SER A 130 -0.87 10.23 25.07
C SER A 130 0.18 11.31 24.78
N GLY A 131 0.66 11.40 23.54
CA GLY A 131 1.69 12.35 23.12
C GLY A 131 3.12 11.91 23.43
N ASN A 132 3.35 10.66 23.85
CA ASN A 132 4.70 10.13 24.08
C ASN A 132 5.31 9.68 22.76
N TRP A 133 6.63 9.88 22.62
CA TRP A 133 7.38 9.37 21.46
C TRP A 133 7.28 7.85 21.38
N VAL A 134 6.95 7.34 20.20
CA VAL A 134 6.99 5.90 19.92
C VAL A 134 8.37 5.48 19.44
N ASP A 135 8.77 4.23 19.71
CA ASP A 135 9.94 3.63 19.05
C ASP A 135 9.61 3.38 17.58
N LEU A 136 10.05 4.30 16.72
CA LEU A 136 9.78 4.25 15.29
C LEU A 136 10.41 3.05 14.61
N SER A 137 11.45 2.44 15.19
CA SER A 137 12.14 1.28 14.62
C SER A 137 11.40 -0.04 14.80
N GLN A 138 10.42 -0.08 15.73
CA GLN A 138 9.66 -1.29 16.09
C GLN A 138 8.14 -1.14 15.89
N ARG A 139 7.72 -0.15 15.10
CA ARG A 139 6.31 0.14 14.84
C ARG A 139 5.66 -0.80 13.81
#